data_AF-A0A6I1JVT5-F1
#
_entry.id   AF-A0A6I1JVT5-F1
#
_cell.length_a   1.000
_cell.length_b   1.000
_cell.length_c   1.000
_cell.angle_alpha   90.00
_cell.angle_beta   90.00
_cell.angle_gamma   90.00
#
_symmetry.space_group_name_H-M   'P 1'
#
loop_
_entity.id
_entity.type
_entity.pdbx_description
1 polymer ?
#
loop_
_entity_poly.entity_id
_entity_poly.type
_entity_poly.pdbx_seq_one_letter_code
_entity_poly.pdbx_strand_id
1 'polypeptide(L)'
;MSFGTTARLALLGAAIALGGCKSVATMHDPYPHDYRVRHPIVVGPQGAYVANQCGQWPEDLGAGPGTSNALNRPNWNHGCATQHNLASIVANPNDLLQPRAETGSDAARRQTVLGRYRRGDAPGPHTVHTPMQPLTDIKSAVRGGG
;
A
#
# COMPACT_ATOMS: atom_id res chain seq x y z
N MET A 1 -26.23 64.73 -13.93
CA MET A 1 -25.35 64.17 -12.88
C MET A 1 -25.78 62.75 -12.63
N SER A 2 -24.90 61.79 -12.93
CA SER A 2 -25.23 60.38 -13.14
C SER A 2 -25.12 59.57 -11.84
N PHE A 3 -26.22 59.47 -11.10
CA PHE A 3 -26.32 58.60 -9.91
C PHE A 3 -26.53 57.12 -10.27
N GLY A 4 -26.94 56.81 -11.49
CA GLY A 4 -27.20 55.43 -11.93
C GLY A 4 -25.94 54.65 -12.30
N THR A 5 -24.90 55.31 -12.82
CA THR A 5 -23.68 54.63 -13.27
C THR A 5 -22.77 54.24 -12.10
N THR A 6 -22.72 55.06 -11.04
CA THR A 6 -21.91 54.79 -9.84
C THR A 6 -22.45 53.60 -9.04
N ALA A 7 -23.77 53.47 -8.92
CA ALA A 7 -24.40 52.32 -8.26
C ALA A 7 -24.12 50.99 -8.97
N ARG A 8 -24.07 50.99 -10.31
CA ARG A 8 -23.78 49.78 -11.10
C ARG A 8 -22.32 49.32 -10.97
N LEU A 9 -21.38 50.27 -10.92
CA LEU A 9 -19.96 49.96 -10.70
C LEU A 9 -19.69 49.43 -9.29
N ALA A 10 -20.36 49.98 -8.27
CA ALA A 10 -20.26 49.50 -6.89
C ALA A 10 -20.77 48.05 -6.74
N LEU A 11 -21.88 47.71 -7.40
CA LEU A 11 -22.42 46.34 -7.40
C LEU A 11 -21.48 45.34 -8.10
N LEU A 12 -20.85 45.73 -9.21
CA LEU A 12 -19.88 44.86 -9.90
C LEU A 12 -18.62 44.62 -9.03
N GLY A 13 -18.12 45.65 -8.37
CA GLY A 13 -16.95 45.54 -7.49
C GLY A 13 -17.22 44.64 -6.27
N ALA A 14 -18.41 44.76 -5.67
CA ALA A 14 -18.81 43.89 -4.56
C ALA A 14 -18.94 42.41 -4.98
N ALA A 15 -19.49 42.14 -6.17
CA ALA A 15 -19.62 40.78 -6.69
C ALA A 15 -18.26 40.09 -6.92
N ILE A 16 -17.25 40.83 -7.37
CA ILE A 16 -15.88 40.29 -7.56
C ILE A 16 -15.21 40.03 -6.21
N ALA A 17 -15.37 40.91 -5.22
CA ALA A 17 -14.81 40.73 -3.89
C ALA A 17 -15.37 39.49 -3.15
N LEU A 18 -16.64 39.14 -3.40
CA LEU A 18 -17.30 37.96 -2.83
C LEU A 18 -17.00 36.65 -3.59
N GLY A 19 -16.47 36.70 -4.81
CA GLY A 19 -16.10 35.51 -5.59
C GLY A 19 -14.82 34.79 -5.12
N GLY A 20 -14.07 35.38 -4.19
CA GLY A 20 -12.77 34.88 -3.74
C GLY A 20 -12.79 33.79 -2.66
N CYS A 21 -13.95 33.46 -2.07
CA CYS A 21 -14.04 32.38 -1.08
C CYS A 21 -13.92 31.01 -1.76
N LYS A 22 -12.69 30.62 -2.12
CA LYS A 22 -12.33 29.24 -2.40
C LYS A 22 -12.40 28.49 -1.08
N SER A 23 -13.43 27.67 -0.91
CA SER A 23 -13.51 26.70 0.18
C SER A 23 -12.23 25.87 0.16
N VAL A 24 -11.48 25.88 1.26
CA VAL A 24 -10.39 24.91 1.44
C VAL A 24 -11.09 23.56 1.51
N ALA A 25 -11.11 22.83 0.41
CA ALA A 25 -11.65 21.48 0.39
C ALA A 25 -10.75 20.65 1.30
N THR A 26 -11.21 20.38 2.51
CA THR A 26 -10.62 19.37 3.38
C THR A 26 -10.84 18.03 2.69
N MET A 27 -9.84 17.63 1.92
CA MET A 27 -9.88 16.42 1.13
C MET A 27 -9.77 15.23 2.08
N HIS A 28 -10.91 14.62 2.37
CA HIS A 28 -10.99 13.46 3.25
C HIS A 28 -10.28 12.26 2.60
N ASP A 29 -9.62 11.44 3.41
CA ASP A 29 -9.01 10.20 2.95
C ASP A 29 -10.07 9.14 2.67
N PRO A 30 -10.17 8.60 1.45
CA PRO A 30 -11.04 7.46 1.22
C PRO A 30 -10.53 6.21 1.96
N TYR A 31 -9.30 6.22 2.48
CA TYR A 31 -8.76 5.05 3.18
C TYR A 31 -9.38 4.85 4.55
N PRO A 32 -9.72 3.59 4.89
CA PRO A 32 -10.20 3.27 6.22
C PRO A 32 -9.21 3.69 7.29
N HIS A 33 -9.62 4.62 8.15
CA HIS A 33 -8.82 5.02 9.30
C HIS A 33 -8.83 3.96 10.41
N ASP A 34 -9.84 3.09 10.43
CA ASP A 34 -9.91 1.93 11.31
C ASP A 34 -8.73 0.98 11.04
N TYR A 35 -7.93 0.74 12.07
CA TYR A 35 -6.75 -0.11 11.99
C TYR A 35 -7.09 -1.57 11.70
N ARG A 36 -8.34 -1.99 11.94
CA ARG A 36 -8.82 -3.37 11.72
C ARG A 36 -9.03 -3.70 10.24
N VAL A 37 -9.26 -2.68 9.41
CA VAL A 37 -9.40 -2.81 7.95
C VAL A 37 -8.11 -2.48 7.21
N ARG A 38 -7.05 -2.11 7.93
CA ARG A 38 -5.70 -2.09 7.36
C ARG A 38 -5.23 -3.53 7.16
N HIS A 39 -4.24 -3.71 6.30
CA HIS A 39 -3.69 -5.02 5.98
C HIS A 39 -2.50 -5.26 6.91
N PRO A 40 -2.63 -5.89 8.11
CA PRO A 40 -1.50 -6.10 8.99
C PRO A 40 -0.54 -7.14 8.41
N ILE A 41 0.74 -6.95 8.69
CA ILE A 41 1.76 -7.97 8.54
C ILE A 41 1.78 -8.83 9.80
N VAL A 42 1.77 -10.14 9.61
CA VAL A 42 1.87 -11.11 10.70
C VAL A 42 3.17 -11.88 10.49
N VAL A 43 3.92 -12.05 11.59
CA VAL A 43 5.22 -12.73 11.60
C VAL A 43 5.05 -14.05 12.35
N GLY A 44 5.36 -15.16 11.70
CA GLY A 44 5.36 -16.49 12.29
C GLY A 44 6.72 -17.17 12.13
N PRO A 45 6.93 -18.35 12.76
CA PRO A 45 8.21 -19.06 12.74
C PRO A 45 8.74 -19.36 11.33
N GLN A 46 7.83 -19.53 10.37
CA GLN A 46 8.09 -19.85 8.97
C GLN A 46 8.23 -18.63 8.03
N GLY A 47 8.05 -17.40 8.52
CA GLY A 47 8.16 -16.18 7.71
C GLY A 47 7.15 -15.09 8.06
N ALA A 48 7.10 -14.05 7.24
CA ALA A 48 6.12 -12.98 7.34
C ALA A 48 5.07 -13.06 6.23
N TYR A 49 3.86 -12.57 6.50
CA TYR A 49 2.72 -12.71 5.61
C TYR A 49 1.66 -11.62 5.83
N VAL A 50 0.86 -11.33 4.81
CA VAL A 50 -0.24 -10.35 4.89
C VAL A 50 -1.53 -11.07 5.23
N ALA A 51 -2.19 -10.64 6.31
CA ALA A 51 -3.42 -11.23 6.88
C ALA A 51 -4.55 -11.53 5.87
N ASN A 52 -4.61 -10.76 4.80
CA ASN A 52 -5.60 -10.85 3.74
C ASN A 52 -4.95 -10.60 2.38
N GLN A 53 -5.55 -11.17 1.33
CA GLN A 53 -5.01 -11.09 -0.02
C GLN A 53 -5.14 -9.66 -0.58
N CYS A 54 -4.06 -9.13 -1.15
CA CYS A 54 -4.06 -7.83 -1.86
C CYS A 54 -4.73 -7.95 -3.23
N GLY A 55 -5.16 -6.82 -3.81
CA GLY A 55 -5.62 -6.78 -5.21
C GLY A 55 -6.96 -6.06 -5.43
N GLN A 56 -7.44 -5.27 -4.47
CA GLN A 56 -8.64 -4.45 -4.67
C GLN A 56 -8.25 -3.12 -5.30
N TRP A 57 -8.72 -2.83 -6.51
CA TRP A 57 -8.42 -1.57 -7.20
C TRP A 57 -9.74 -0.84 -7.50
N PRO A 58 -10.41 -0.27 -6.47
CA PRO A 58 -11.68 0.42 -6.66
C PRO A 58 -11.56 1.70 -7.50
N GLU A 59 -10.34 2.25 -7.58
CA GLU A 59 -10.00 3.43 -8.38
C GLU A 59 -8.82 3.04 -9.31
N ASP A 60 -8.86 3.50 -10.57
CA ASP A 60 -7.72 3.39 -11.49
C ASP A 60 -6.50 4.15 -10.92
N LEU A 61 -5.27 3.75 -11.22
CA LEU A 61 -4.04 4.42 -10.75
C LEU A 61 -3.58 5.59 -11.63
N GLY A 62 -4.16 5.71 -12.82
CA GLY A 62 -3.88 6.73 -13.80
C GLY A 62 -4.34 8.12 -13.36
N ALA A 63 -3.72 9.14 -13.94
CA ALA A 63 -4.14 10.52 -13.75
C ALA A 63 -5.38 10.81 -14.61
N GLY A 64 -6.51 11.06 -13.96
CA GLY A 64 -7.76 11.49 -14.59
C GLY A 64 -8.41 12.67 -13.86
N PRO A 65 -9.28 13.45 -14.53
CA PRO A 65 -10.05 14.51 -13.88
C PRO A 65 -10.85 13.94 -12.71
N GLY A 66 -10.64 14.45 -11.49
CA GLY A 66 -11.31 13.97 -10.28
C GLY A 66 -10.74 12.70 -9.64
N THR A 67 -9.62 12.17 -10.14
CA THR A 67 -8.92 11.03 -9.52
C THR A 67 -8.07 11.48 -8.32
N SER A 68 -8.02 10.65 -7.28
CA SER A 68 -7.22 10.87 -6.07
C SER A 68 -5.70 10.76 -6.34
N ASN A 69 -5.29 10.11 -7.43
CA ASN A 69 -3.89 9.83 -7.75
C ASN A 69 -3.03 11.06 -8.07
N ALA A 70 -3.66 12.16 -8.50
CA ALA A 70 -2.94 13.41 -8.79
C ALA A 70 -2.60 14.21 -7.51
N LEU A 71 -3.05 13.76 -6.33
CA LEU A 71 -3.12 14.58 -5.12
C LEU A 71 -2.01 14.24 -4.11
N ASN A 72 -0.93 13.57 -4.54
CA ASN A 72 0.15 13.05 -3.69
C ASN A 72 -0.37 12.28 -2.47
N ARG A 73 -1.31 11.38 -2.73
CA ARG A 73 -1.89 10.52 -1.71
C ARG A 73 -1.48 9.08 -1.98
N PRO A 74 -1.33 8.25 -0.93
CA PRO A 74 -1.27 6.81 -1.14
C PRO A 74 -2.49 6.37 -1.94
N ASN A 75 -2.40 5.29 -2.71
CA ASN A 75 -3.55 4.65 -3.37
C ASN A 75 -4.16 3.55 -2.47
N TRP A 76 -5.35 3.02 -2.83
CA TRP A 76 -6.07 2.02 -2.02
C TRP A 76 -5.24 0.81 -1.61
N ASN A 77 -4.51 0.23 -2.56
CA ASN A 77 -3.69 -0.95 -2.30
C ASN A 77 -2.31 -0.62 -1.72
N HIS A 78 -1.96 0.64 -1.52
CA HIS A 78 -0.60 1.03 -1.12
C HIS A 78 -0.18 0.34 0.18
N GLY A 79 -1.06 0.29 1.18
CA GLY A 79 -0.80 -0.40 2.44
C GLY A 79 -0.60 -1.90 2.26
N CYS A 80 -1.50 -2.57 1.53
CA CYS A 80 -1.38 -4.01 1.28
C CYS A 80 -0.14 -4.36 0.47
N ALA A 81 0.10 -3.65 -0.62
CA ALA A 81 1.25 -3.85 -1.50
C ALA A 81 2.57 -3.67 -0.75
N THR A 82 2.66 -2.65 0.11
CA THR A 82 3.85 -2.41 0.94
C THR A 82 4.08 -3.54 1.94
N GLN A 83 3.02 -3.98 2.63
CA GLN A 83 3.09 -5.08 3.59
C GLN A 83 3.42 -6.41 2.90
N HIS A 84 2.91 -6.63 1.69
CA HIS A 84 3.19 -7.81 0.87
C HIS A 84 4.64 -7.84 0.40
N ASN A 85 5.15 -6.72 -0.10
CA ASN A 85 6.55 -6.61 -0.51
C ASN A 85 7.48 -6.82 0.69
N LEU A 86 7.17 -6.23 1.84
CA LEU A 86 7.93 -6.47 3.08
C LEU A 86 7.90 -7.95 3.47
N ALA A 87 6.72 -8.57 3.50
CA ALA A 87 6.56 -9.99 3.81
C ALA A 87 7.36 -10.90 2.86
N SER A 88 7.40 -10.57 1.56
CA SER A 88 8.15 -11.33 0.56
C SER A 88 9.68 -11.25 0.72
N ILE A 89 10.19 -10.19 1.37
CA ILE A 89 11.63 -9.99 1.59
C ILE A 89 12.08 -10.65 2.90
N VAL A 90 11.17 -10.86 3.86
CA VAL A 90 11.47 -11.54 5.12
C VAL A 90 11.63 -13.04 4.88
N ALA A 91 12.88 -13.45 4.62
CA ALA A 91 13.25 -14.86 4.47
C ALA A 91 13.32 -15.60 5.82
N ASN A 92 13.78 -14.92 6.88
CA ASN A 92 13.86 -15.46 8.24
C ASN A 92 13.27 -14.44 9.23
N PRO A 93 12.20 -14.78 9.95
CA PRO A 93 11.57 -13.87 10.91
C PRO A 93 12.49 -13.49 12.09
N ASN A 94 13.45 -14.35 12.44
CA ASN A 94 14.40 -14.06 13.53
C ASN A 94 15.34 -12.88 13.21
N ASP A 95 15.52 -12.55 11.92
CA ASP A 95 16.35 -11.42 11.50
C ASP A 95 15.73 -10.07 11.91
N LEU A 96 14.44 -10.04 12.29
CA LEU A 96 13.75 -8.85 12.81
C LEU A 96 14.02 -8.61 14.32
N LEU A 97 14.37 -9.66 15.06
CA LEU A 97 14.67 -9.57 16.49
C LEU A 97 16.14 -9.22 16.72
N GLN A 98 17.03 -9.78 15.88
CA GLN A 98 18.45 -9.55 15.98
C GLN A 98 19.12 -9.54 14.60
N PRO A 99 20.11 -8.67 14.38
CA PRO A 99 20.93 -8.72 13.19
C PRO A 99 21.73 -10.03 13.16
N ARG A 100 21.68 -10.74 12.03
CA ARG A 100 22.63 -11.82 11.73
C ARG A 100 23.99 -11.24 11.37
N ALA A 101 25.06 -11.99 11.63
CA ALA A 101 26.38 -11.62 11.13
C ALA A 101 26.36 -11.55 9.60
N GLU A 102 26.91 -10.47 9.04
CA GLU A 102 27.10 -10.39 7.60
C GLU A 102 28.09 -11.46 7.17
N THR A 103 27.67 -12.26 6.19
CA THR A 103 28.53 -13.28 5.57
C THR A 103 28.94 -12.79 4.19
N GLY A 104 30.07 -13.30 3.69
CA GLY A 104 30.49 -13.04 2.32
C GLY A 104 29.43 -13.44 1.28
N SER A 105 29.56 -12.85 0.10
CA SER A 105 28.70 -13.13 -1.05
C SER A 105 28.87 -14.58 -1.54
N ASP A 106 27.83 -15.41 -1.43
CA ASP A 106 27.80 -16.74 -2.06
C ASP A 106 27.52 -16.64 -3.58
N ALA A 107 28.58 -16.46 -4.37
CA ALA A 107 28.47 -16.33 -5.82
C ALA A 107 28.00 -17.62 -6.50
N ALA A 108 28.41 -18.79 -6.00
CA ALA A 108 28.08 -20.09 -6.57
C ALA A 108 26.58 -20.42 -6.44
N ARG A 109 26.00 -20.15 -5.26
CA ARG A 109 24.56 -20.27 -5.04
C ARG A 109 23.79 -19.31 -5.94
N ARG A 110 24.23 -18.07 -6.10
CA ARG A 110 23.57 -17.09 -6.99
C ARG A 110 23.56 -17.55 -8.44
N GLN A 111 24.68 -18.06 -8.97
CA GLN A 111 24.68 -18.63 -10.33
C GLN A 111 23.73 -19.82 -10.46
N THR A 112 23.68 -20.68 -9.44
CA THR A 112 22.77 -21.84 -9.40
C THR A 112 21.30 -21.41 -9.42
N VAL A 113 20.93 -20.44 -8.59
CA VAL A 113 19.56 -19.89 -8.49
C VAL A 113 19.15 -19.24 -9.81
N LEU A 114 20.02 -18.40 -10.40
CA LEU A 114 19.77 -17.75 -11.69
C LEU A 114 19.63 -18.77 -12.82
N GLY A 115 20.46 -19.82 -12.81
CA GLY A 115 20.38 -20.91 -13.79
C GLY A 115 19.06 -21.67 -13.71
N ARG A 116 18.60 -21.99 -12.50
CA ARG A 116 17.28 -22.62 -12.28
C ARG A 116 16.14 -21.72 -12.75
N TYR A 117 16.16 -20.45 -12.35
CA TYR A 117 15.15 -19.47 -12.76
C TYR A 117 15.03 -19.37 -14.29
N ARG A 118 16.16 -19.29 -15.01
CA ARG A 118 16.17 -19.23 -16.48
C ARG A 118 15.58 -20.47 -17.16
N ARG A 119 15.66 -21.63 -16.52
CA ARG A 119 15.09 -22.88 -17.03
C ARG A 119 13.63 -23.11 -16.61
N GLY A 120 13.08 -22.23 -15.77
CA GLY A 120 11.76 -22.43 -15.15
C GLY A 120 11.78 -23.43 -13.99
N ASP A 121 12.96 -23.87 -13.54
CA ASP A 121 13.10 -24.73 -12.37
C ASP A 121 12.90 -23.91 -11.09
N ALA A 122 12.36 -24.54 -10.05
CA ALA A 122 12.31 -24.02 -8.69
C ALA A 122 13.70 -23.52 -8.23
N PRO A 123 13.92 -22.20 -8.00
CA PRO A 123 15.22 -21.64 -7.58
C PRO A 123 15.78 -22.18 -6.26
N GLY A 124 14.97 -22.84 -5.43
CA GLY A 124 15.39 -23.45 -4.18
C GLY A 124 14.18 -24.02 -3.42
N PRO A 125 14.39 -24.53 -2.19
CA PRO A 125 13.27 -24.80 -1.30
C PRO A 125 12.55 -23.47 -1.07
N HIS A 126 11.44 -23.29 -1.75
CA HIS A 126 10.46 -22.31 -1.36
C HIS A 126 10.03 -22.76 0.03
N THR A 127 10.17 -21.91 1.04
CA THR A 127 9.08 -21.87 2.01
C THR A 127 7.85 -21.72 1.14
N VAL A 128 7.04 -22.79 1.06
CA VAL A 128 5.71 -22.66 0.51
C VAL A 128 5.12 -21.59 1.42
N HIS A 129 5.07 -20.35 0.93
CA HIS A 129 4.18 -19.36 1.49
C HIS A 129 2.83 -19.99 1.23
N THR A 130 2.37 -20.80 2.17
CA THR A 130 1.00 -21.28 2.19
C THR A 130 0.23 -19.98 2.03
N PRO A 131 -0.48 -19.77 0.90
CA PRO A 131 -1.31 -18.59 0.78
C PRO A 131 -2.13 -18.62 2.06
N MET A 132 -2.01 -17.55 2.87
CA MET A 132 -2.74 -17.51 4.12
C MET A 132 -4.17 -17.82 3.77
N GLN A 133 -4.68 -18.91 4.33
CA GLN A 133 -6.12 -19.08 4.34
C GLN A 133 -6.66 -17.82 5.00
N PRO A 134 -7.74 -17.22 4.45
CA PRO A 134 -8.34 -16.05 5.04
C PRO A 134 -8.47 -16.26 6.55
N LEU A 135 -8.07 -15.26 7.35
CA LEU A 135 -8.15 -15.29 8.82
C LEU A 135 -9.59 -15.44 9.37
N THR A 136 -10.54 -15.89 8.56
CA THR A 136 -11.87 -16.33 8.98
C THR A 136 -11.82 -17.51 9.95
N ASP A 137 -10.68 -18.22 10.06
CA ASP A 137 -10.53 -19.31 11.03
C ASP A 137 -9.14 -19.32 11.72
N ILE A 138 -9.00 -18.46 12.75
CA ILE A 138 -7.80 -18.31 13.60
C ILE A 138 -7.36 -19.64 14.24
N LYS A 139 -8.23 -20.67 14.29
CA LYS A 139 -7.92 -21.98 14.88
C LYS A 139 -7.08 -22.88 13.99
N SER A 140 -6.98 -22.62 12.68
CA SER A 140 -6.27 -23.49 11.75
C SER A 140 -4.76 -23.23 11.69
N ALA A 141 -4.29 -22.04 12.10
CA ALA A 141 -2.87 -21.70 12.15
C ALA A 141 -2.06 -22.45 13.23
N VAL A 142 -2.74 -23.07 14.20
CA VAL A 142 -2.12 -23.74 15.36
C VAL A 142 -1.89 -25.24 15.15
N ARG A 143 -2.44 -25.85 14.08
CA ARG A 143 -2.50 -27.33 13.95
C ARG A 143 -1.37 -27.98 13.12
N GLY A 144 -0.37 -27.22 12.67
CA GLY A 144 0.71 -27.74 11.82
C GLY A 144 2.01 -28.01 12.58
N GLY A 145 1.99 -28.89 13.59
CA GLY A 145 3.18 -29.33 14.31
C GLY A 145 3.12 -30.84 14.56
N GLY A 146 3.79 -31.60 13.69
CA GLY A 146 4.01 -33.04 13.77
C GLY A 146 5.21 -33.40 12.92
#